data_AF-J0L9D6-F1
#
_entry.id   AF-J0L9D6-F1
#
_cell.length_a   1.000
_cell.length_b   1.000
_cell.length_c   1.000
_cell.angle_alpha   90.00
_cell.angle_beta   90.00
_cell.angle_gamma   90.00
#
_symmetry.space_group_name_H-M   'P 1'
#
loop_
_entity.id
_entity.type
_entity.pdbx_description
1 polymer ?
#
loop_
_entity_poly.entity_id
_entity_poly.type
_entity_poly.pdbx_seq_one_letter_code
_entity_poly.pdbx_strand_id
1 'polypeptide(L)' 'GILFCSMVRGSFDGPHFLQFIDGVLEHMNPWPARNSVLVIDNCRIHHVEGVKERCDARSV' A
#
# COMPACT_ATOMS: atom_id res chain seq x y z
N GLY A 1 -14.33 -6.11 8.59
CA GLY A 1 -13.26 -6.24 9.60
C GLY A 1 -12.07 -5.41 9.17
N ILE A 2 -11.06 -5.25 10.01
CA ILE A 2 -9.80 -4.56 9.71
C ILE A 2 -8.73 -5.64 9.47
N LEU A 3 -8.01 -5.57 8.34
CA LEU A 3 -6.91 -6.51 8.03
C LEU A 3 -5.56 -5.99 8.50
N PHE A 4 -5.31 -4.69 8.34
CA PHE A 4 -4.06 -4.04 8.67
C PHE A 4 -4.33 -2.62 9.18
N CYS A 5 -3.57 -2.19 10.19
CA CYS A 5 -3.61 -0.85 10.75
C CYS A 5 -2.20 -0.45 11.18
N SER A 6 -1.80 0.77 10.85
CA SER A 6 -0.55 1.37 11.29
C SER A 6 -0.84 2.72 11.95
N MET A 7 -0.20 2.99 13.08
CA MET A 7 -0.35 4.24 13.82
C MET A 7 1.01 4.93 13.90
N VAL A 8 1.07 6.16 13.39
CA VAL A 8 2.29 6.99 13.39
C VAL A 8 2.07 8.17 14.32
N ARG A 9 3.08 8.49 15.14
CA ARG A 9 3.06 9.68 15.99
C ARG A 9 3.46 10.90 15.17
N GLY A 10 2.57 11.89 15.06
CA GLY A 10 2.84 13.12 14.31
C GLY A 10 2.28 13.07 12.89
N SER A 11 2.97 13.69 11.94
CA SER A 11 2.52 13.76 10.54
C SER A 11 2.76 12.45 9.79
N PHE A 12 1.86 12.15 8.86
CA PHE A 12 1.97 11.04 7.92
C PHE A 12 2.26 11.59 6.52
N ASP A 13 3.37 11.17 5.92
CA ASP A 13 3.88 11.68 4.64
C ASP A 13 4.08 10.55 3.63
N GLY A 14 4.69 10.88 2.48
CA GLY A 14 4.93 9.93 1.38
C GLY A 14 5.76 8.70 1.79
N PRO A 15 6.93 8.86 2.42
CA PRO A 15 7.69 7.74 2.97
C PRO A 15 6.91 6.85 3.94
N HIS A 16 6.16 7.45 4.88
CA HIS A 16 5.31 6.66 5.80
C HIS A 16 4.21 5.91 5.04
N PHE A 17 3.62 6.52 4.01
CA PHE A 17 2.64 5.87 3.14
C PHE A 17 3.22 4.67 2.39
N LEU A 18 4.44 4.77 1.84
CA LEU A 18 5.08 3.64 1.17
C LEU A 18 5.32 2.45 2.13
N GLN A 19 5.76 2.72 3.36
CA GLN A 19 5.89 1.68 4.39
C GLN A 19 4.54 1.07 4.77
N PHE A 20 3.48 1.88 4.79
CA PHE A 20 2.13 1.38 4.99
C PHE A 20 1.69 0.44 3.86
N ILE A 21 1.98 0.78 2.60
CA ILE A 21 1.70 -0.09 1.44
C ILE A 21 2.46 -1.41 1.56
N ASP A 22 3.73 -1.40 1.96
CA ASP A 22 4.51 -2.62 2.19
C ASP A 22 3.79 -3.55 3.18
N GLY A 23 3.26 -3.01 4.28
CA GLY A 23 2.48 -3.78 5.26
C GLY A 23 1.11 -4.25 4.74
N VAL A 24 0.41 -3.45 3.94
CA VAL A 24 -0.87 -3.85 3.32
C VAL A 24 -0.67 -5.02 2.36
N LEU A 25 0.38 -4.97 1.55
CA LEU A 25 0.65 -5.98 0.53
C LEU A 25 0.87 -7.36 1.15
N GLU A 26 1.45 -7.47 2.35
CA GLU A 26 1.60 -8.74 3.09
C GLU A 26 0.28 -9.46 3.37
N HIS A 27 -0.86 -8.77 3.26
CA HIS A 27 -2.20 -9.32 3.45
C HIS A 27 -3.01 -9.41 2.14
N MET A 28 -2.37 -9.24 0.98
CA MET A 28 -2.97 -9.30 -0.35
C MET A 28 -2.31 -10.37 -1.22
N ASN A 29 -3.10 -10.96 -2.13
CA ASN A 29 -2.52 -11.84 -3.15
C ASN A 29 -1.83 -11.03 -4.26
N PRO A 30 -0.83 -11.61 -4.94
CA PRO A 30 -0.24 -11.07 -6.17
C PRO A 30 -1.29 -10.70 -7.21
N TRP A 31 -1.10 -9.59 -7.93
CA TRP A 31 -1.88 -9.33 -9.15
C TRP A 31 -1.48 -10.34 -10.24
N PRO A 32 -2.43 -10.93 -11.00
CA PRO A 32 -3.87 -10.67 -11.07
C PRO A 32 -4.75 -11.67 -10.28
N ALA A 33 -4.24 -12.28 -9.20
CA ALA A 33 -5.01 -13.24 -8.40
C ALA A 33 -6.19 -12.58 -7.67
N ARG A 34 -7.05 -13.37 -7.02
CA ARG A 34 -8.19 -12.84 -6.25
C ARG A 34 -7.72 -11.88 -5.15
N ASN A 35 -8.44 -10.79 -4.90
CA ASN A 35 -8.14 -9.83 -3.83
C ASN A 35 -6.77 -9.13 -3.98
N SER A 36 -6.36 -8.82 -5.20
CA SER A 36 -5.07 -8.18 -5.53
C SER A 36 -5.19 -6.71 -5.98
N VAL A 37 -6.35 -6.08 -5.77
CA VAL A 37 -6.60 -4.69 -6.20
C VAL A 37 -6.44 -3.73 -5.01
N LEU A 38 -5.56 -2.74 -5.17
CA LEU A 38 -5.47 -1.60 -4.25
C LEU A 38 -6.46 -0.51 -4.66
N VAL A 39 -7.29 -0.07 -3.72
CA VAL A 39 -8.19 1.07 -3.89
C VAL A 39 -7.86 2.09 -2.80
N ILE A 40 -7.49 3.29 -3.21
CA ILE A 40 -6.96 4.35 -2.33
C ILE A 40 -7.61 5.67 -2.75
N ASP A 41 -7.90 6.55 -1.80
CA ASP A 41 -8.37 7.90 -2.12
C ASP A 41 -7.27 8.77 -2.74
N ASN A 42 -7.68 9.83 -3.42
CA ASN A 42 -6.80 10.71 -4.19
C ASN A 42 -6.14 11.80 -3.32
N CYS A 43 -5.54 11.42 -2.19
CA CYS A 43 -4.82 12.35 -1.33
C CYS A 43 -3.44 12.69 -1.90
N ARG A 44 -2.97 13.94 -1.73
CA ARG A 44 -1.69 14.42 -2.27
C ARG A 44 -0.49 13.54 -1.86
N ILE A 45 -0.51 12.98 -0.66
CA ILE A 45 0.58 12.13 -0.16
C ILE A 45 0.64 10.75 -0.85
N HIS A 46 -0.43 10.35 -1.55
CA HIS A 46 -0.48 9.11 -2.33
C HIS A 46 0.13 9.26 -3.73
N HIS A 47 0.39 10.50 -4.17
CA HIS A 47 1.11 10.80 -5.42
C HIS A 47 2.62 10.68 -5.22
N VAL A 48 3.07 9.51 -4.80
CA VAL A 48 4.48 9.16 -4.62
C VAL A 48 4.86 8.05 -5.57
N GLU A 49 6.09 8.11 -6.07
CA GLU A 49 6.67 7.02 -6.84
C GLU A 49 6.92 5.80 -5.93
N GLY A 50 6.93 4.58 -6.47
CA GLY A 50 7.26 3.37 -5.72
C GLY A 50 6.07 2.47 -5.38
N VAL A 51 4.82 2.89 -5.57
CA VAL A 51 3.65 2.03 -5.30
C VAL A 51 3.57 0.91 -6.34
N LYS A 52 3.74 1.23 -7.62
CA LYS A 52 3.66 0.26 -8.70
C LYS A 52 4.78 -0.78 -8.58
N GLU A 53 6.00 -0.32 -8.31
CA GLU A 53 7.19 -1.14 -8.16
C GLU A 53 7.02 -2.18 -7.05
N ARG A 54 6.39 -1.80 -5.93
CA ARG A 54 6.05 -2.71 -4.81
C ARG A 54 5.04 -3.78 -5.22
N CYS A 55 4.00 -3.39 -5.96
CA CYS A 55 3.01 -4.33 -6.48
C CYS A 55 3.65 -5.31 -7.47
N ASP A 56 4.40 -4.78 -8.45
CA ASP A 56 5.04 -5.57 -9.51
C ASP A 56 6.06 -6.57 -8.96
N ALA A 57 6.82 -6.20 -7.92
CA ALA A 57 7.78 -7.08 -7.26
C ALA A 57 7.16 -8.36 -6.67
N ARG A 58 5.83 -8.39 -6.50
CA ARG A 58 5.07 -9.50 -5.91
C ARG A 58 4.16 -10.18 -6.93
N SER A 59 4.09 -9.70 -8.17
CA SER A 59 3.22 -10.23 -9.23
C SER A 59 3.66 -11.62 -9.70
N VAL A 60 2.72 -12.37 -10.29
CA VAL A 60 2.94 -13.71 -10.87
C VAL A 60 2.92 -13.70 -12.40
#